data_AF-A0A485D718-F1
#
_entry.id   AF-A0A485D718-F1
#
_cell.length_a   1.000
_cell.length_b   1.000
_cell.length_c   1.000
_cell.angle_alpha   90.00
_cell.angle_beta   90.00
_cell.angle_gamma   90.00
#
_symmetry.space_group_name_H-M   'P 1'
#
loop_
_entity.id
_entity.type
_entity.pdbx_description
1 polymer ?
#
loop_
_entity_poly.entity_id
_entity_poly.type
_entity_poly.pdbx_seq_one_letter_code
_entity_poly.pdbx_strand_id
1 'polypeptide(L)'
;MIRGTSANPDTYFQSREATNPWYDAVYDHVETAMNDFAVATGRQYKPFEFYGHPQAERVIVIMGSAIGTCEEVVDELLSRGRKSPVS
;
A
#
# COMPACT_ATOMS: atom_id res chain seq x y z
N MET A 1 -27.28 -24.32 -6.77
CA MET A 1 -26.37 -23.38 -7.46
C MET A 1 -25.19 -24.17 -7.99
N ILE A 2 -24.93 -24.15 -9.31
CA ILE A 2 -23.77 -24.81 -9.94
C ILE A 2 -22.66 -23.75 -10.08
N ARG A 3 -21.42 -24.08 -9.69
CA ARG A 3 -20.23 -23.23 -9.90
C ARG A 3 -19.22 -23.97 -10.77
N GLY A 4 -18.41 -23.23 -11.55
CA GLY A 4 -17.33 -23.81 -12.36
C GLY A 4 -17.78 -24.44 -13.68
N THR A 5 -18.85 -23.93 -14.31
CA THR A 5 -19.31 -24.39 -15.62
C THR A 5 -18.33 -24.02 -16.73
N SER A 6 -18.27 -24.83 -17.79
CA SER A 6 -17.59 -24.45 -19.04
C SER A 6 -18.34 -23.29 -19.69
N ALA A 7 -17.63 -22.22 -20.03
CA ALA A 7 -18.19 -21.07 -20.75
C ALA A 7 -17.61 -21.01 -22.16
N ASN A 8 -18.47 -20.80 -23.15
CA ASN A 8 -18.06 -20.55 -24.52
C ASN A 8 -17.53 -19.09 -24.65
N PRO A 9 -16.81 -18.76 -25.74
CA PRO A 9 -16.22 -17.43 -25.92
C PRO A 9 -17.22 -16.26 -25.92
N ASP A 10 -18.49 -16.54 -26.22
CA ASP A 10 -19.59 -15.57 -26.27
C ASP A 10 -19.96 -14.94 -24.92
N THR A 11 -19.67 -15.63 -23.82
CA THR A 11 -20.11 -15.30 -22.45
C THR A 11 -18.97 -15.22 -21.44
N TYR A 12 -17.81 -15.79 -21.77
CA TYR A 12 -16.66 -15.82 -20.86
C TYR A 12 -16.14 -14.42 -20.51
N PHE A 13 -16.03 -13.53 -21.49
CA PHE A 13 -15.47 -12.19 -21.28
C PHE A 13 -16.34 -11.35 -20.34
N GLN A 14 -17.65 -11.30 -20.59
CA GLN A 14 -18.62 -10.59 -19.77
C GLN A 14 -18.65 -11.15 -18.34
N SER A 15 -18.53 -12.47 -18.19
CA SER A 15 -18.48 -13.12 -16.88
C SER A 15 -17.20 -12.77 -16.10
N ARG A 16 -16.09 -12.49 -16.79
CA ARG A 16 -14.83 -12.03 -16.16
C ARG A 16 -14.91 -10.56 -15.73
N GLU A 17 -15.33 -9.68 -16.63
CA GLU A 17 -15.48 -8.25 -16.34
C GLU A 17 -16.56 -7.98 -15.28
N ALA A 18 -17.56 -8.86 -15.19
CA ALA A 18 -18.56 -8.82 -14.13
C ALA A 18 -17.96 -8.99 -12.72
N THR A 19 -16.66 -9.26 -12.55
CA THR A 19 -15.99 -9.27 -11.23
C THR A 19 -15.32 -7.95 -10.86
N ASN A 20 -15.18 -7.00 -11.80
CA ASN A 20 -14.43 -5.76 -11.59
C ASN A 20 -14.96 -4.93 -10.40
N PRO A 21 -16.28 -4.76 -10.18
CA PRO A 21 -16.76 -3.97 -9.04
C PRO A 21 -16.27 -4.46 -7.67
N TRP A 22 -15.95 -5.75 -7.54
CA TRP A 22 -15.41 -6.31 -6.30
C TRP A 22 -13.93 -5.97 -6.14
N TYR A 23 -13.16 -5.93 -7.23
CA TYR A 23 -11.76 -5.51 -7.22
C TYR A 23 -11.62 -4.00 -7.01
N ASP A 24 -12.51 -3.21 -7.63
CA ASP A 24 -12.55 -1.75 -7.47
C ASP A 24 -12.79 -1.36 -5.99
N ALA A 25 -13.62 -2.13 -5.29
CA ALA A 25 -13.93 -1.91 -3.87
C ALA A 25 -12.84 -2.41 -2.90
N VAL A 26 -11.82 -3.14 -3.35
CA VAL A 26 -10.81 -3.74 -2.46
C VAL A 26 -10.07 -2.67 -1.65
N TYR A 27 -9.72 -1.55 -2.28
CA TYR A 27 -8.96 -0.49 -1.62
C TYR A 27 -9.69 0.00 -0.36
N ASP A 28 -10.96 0.36 -0.50
CA ASP A 28 -11.78 0.89 0.59
C ASP A 28 -11.98 -0.14 1.71
N HIS A 29 -12.16 -1.41 1.35
CA HIS A 29 -12.28 -2.49 2.32
C HIS A 29 -11.00 -2.71 3.13
N VAL A 30 -9.83 -2.65 2.47
CA VAL A 30 -8.53 -2.77 3.13
C VAL A 30 -8.26 -1.57 4.03
N GLU A 31 -8.53 -0.36 3.56
CA GLU A 31 -8.37 0.86 4.36
C GLU A 31 -9.28 0.86 5.59
N THR A 32 -10.54 0.43 5.44
CA THR A 32 -11.47 0.26 6.56
C THR A 32 -10.93 -0.72 7.59
N ALA A 33 -10.46 -1.89 7.16
CA ALA A 33 -9.88 -2.88 8.06
C ALA A 33 -8.63 -2.36 8.79
N MET A 34 -7.77 -1.58 8.12
CA MET A 34 -6.61 -0.92 8.75
C MET A 34 -7.03 0.12 9.79
N ASN A 35 -8.09 0.88 9.53
CA ASN A 35 -8.64 1.85 10.48
C ASN A 35 -9.24 1.16 11.71
N ASP A 36 -10.01 0.09 11.51
CA ASP A 36 -10.57 -0.71 12.61
C ASP A 36 -9.45 -1.31 13.48
N PHE A 37 -8.37 -1.78 12.84
CA PHE A 37 -7.17 -2.25 13.52
C PHE A 37 -6.49 -1.13 14.34
N ALA A 38 -6.44 0.09 13.81
CA ALA A 38 -5.91 1.24 14.52
C ALA A 38 -6.74 1.61 15.75
N VAL A 39 -8.08 1.55 15.64
CA VAL A 39 -8.99 1.75 16.78
C VAL A 39 -8.74 0.69 17.87
N ALA A 40 -8.51 -0.56 17.47
CA ALA A 40 -8.32 -1.67 18.41
C ALA A 40 -6.92 -1.68 19.08
N THR A 41 -5.88 -1.23 18.38
CA THR A 41 -4.48 -1.43 18.82
C THR A 41 -3.70 -0.14 19.05
N GLY A 42 -4.21 1.01 18.59
CA GLY A 42 -3.49 2.28 18.54
C GLY A 42 -2.44 2.38 17.43
N ARG A 43 -2.25 1.33 16.62
CA ARG A 43 -1.28 1.31 15.52
C ARG A 43 -1.97 1.63 14.21
N GLN A 44 -1.74 2.84 13.69
CA GLN A 44 -2.25 3.24 12.38
C GLN A 44 -1.42 2.61 11.26
N TYR A 45 -2.10 2.10 10.25
CA TYR A 45 -1.52 1.65 8.99
C TYR A 45 -2.25 2.32 7.82
N LYS A 46 -1.58 2.39 6.68
CA LYS A 46 -2.17 2.74 5.38
C LYS A 46 -1.68 1.79 4.28
N PRO A 47 -2.42 1.64 3.17
CA PRO A 47 -1.97 0.82 2.04
C PRO A 47 -0.60 1.22 1.49
N PHE A 48 -0.27 2.52 1.59
CA PHE A 48 1.05 3.08 1.31
C PHE A 48 1.43 4.08 2.40
N GLU A 49 2.67 3.99 2.87
CA GLU A 49 3.22 4.86 3.89
C GLU A 49 4.51 5.50 3.37
N PHE A 50 4.76 6.74 3.78
CA PHE A 50 5.96 7.49 3.44
C PHE A 50 6.76 7.78 4.70
N TYR A 51 8.03 7.42 4.69
CA TYR A 51 9.00 7.71 5.74
C TYR A 51 10.18 8.47 5.15
N GLY A 52 10.52 9.62 5.74
CA GLY A 52 11.65 10.45 5.33
C GLY A 52 11.34 11.94 5.29
N HIS A 53 12.21 12.71 4.64
CA HIS A 53 12.04 14.15 4.53
C HIS A 53 10.90 14.51 3.56
N PRO A 54 10.00 15.45 3.90
CA PRO A 54 8.89 15.84 3.02
C PRO A 54 9.34 16.47 1.69
N GLN A 55 10.57 17.00 1.64
CA GLN A 55 11.20 17.54 0.43
C GLN A 55 12.27 16.58 -0.15
N ALA A 56 12.11 15.27 0.02
CA ALA A 56 13.05 14.31 -0.54
C ALA A 56 13.06 14.38 -2.08
N GLU A 57 14.24 14.60 -2.68
CA GLU A 57 14.41 14.59 -4.14
C GLU A 57 14.54 13.17 -4.73
N ARG A 58 14.79 12.18 -3.86
CA ARG A 58 14.99 10.78 -4.23
C ARG A 58 14.13 9.90 -3.32
N VAL A 59 13.32 9.05 -3.93
CA VAL A 59 12.40 8.14 -3.24
C VAL A 59 12.66 6.72 -3.72
N ILE A 60 12.64 5.77 -2.78
CA ILE A 60 12.63 4.33 -3.07
C ILE A 60 11.28 3.76 -2.64
N VAL A 61 10.73 2.84 -3.43
CA VAL A 61 9.51 2.10 -3.08
C VAL A 61 9.91 0.66 -2.77
N ILE A 62 9.58 0.21 -1.57
CA ILE A 62 9.99 -1.09 -1.04
C ILE A 62 8.82 -1.74 -0.30
N MET A 63 8.86 -3.06 -0.18
CA MET A 63 7.82 -3.85 0.50
C MET A 63 8.47 -4.96 1.32
N GLY A 64 7.89 -5.25 2.49
CA GLY A 64 8.37 -6.31 3.38
C GLY A 64 9.49 -5.87 4.31
N SER A 65 10.29 -6.82 4.80
CA SER A 65 11.26 -6.59 5.89
C SER A 65 12.40 -5.62 5.55
N ALA A 66 12.64 -5.33 4.27
CA ALA A 66 13.61 -4.33 3.86
C ALA A 66 13.27 -2.92 4.36
N ILE A 67 11.98 -2.66 4.69
CA ILE A 67 11.51 -1.37 5.23
C ILE A 67 12.32 -0.94 6.45
N GLY A 68 12.45 -1.81 7.46
CA GLY A 68 13.14 -1.43 8.70
C GLY A 68 14.61 -1.05 8.50
N THR A 69 15.35 -1.81 7.68
CA THR A 69 16.74 -1.47 7.35
C THR A 69 16.83 -0.17 6.54
N CYS A 70 15.89 0.09 5.64
CA CYS A 70 15.86 1.33 4.88
C CYS A 70 15.52 2.54 5.76
N GLU A 71 14.60 2.42 6.72
CA GLU A 71 14.28 3.46 7.69
C GLU A 71 15.50 3.85 8.53
N GLU A 72 16.25 2.87 9.05
CA GLU A 72 17.51 3.11 9.78
C GLU A 72 18.53 3.89 8.93
N VAL A 73 18.67 3.54 7.65
CA VAL A 73 19.56 4.25 6.72
C VAL A 73 19.06 5.66 6.43
N VAL A 74 17.75 5.84 6.26
CA VAL A 74 17.13 7.16 6.08
C VAL A 74 17.40 8.04 7.30
N ASP A 75 17.24 7.52 8.51
CA ASP A 75 17.54 8.25 9.75
C ASP A 75 18.99 8.70 9.83
N GLU A 76 19.93 7.82 9.49
CA GLU A 76 21.34 8.14 9.47
C GLU A 76 21.68 9.20 8.40
N LEU A 77 21.05 9.15 7.24
CA LEU A 77 21.23 10.17 6.20
C LEU A 77 20.62 11.52 6.60
N LEU A 78 19.45 11.51 7.25
CA LEU A 78 18.80 12.72 7.77
C LEU A 78 19.61 13.36 8.90
N SER A 79 20.21 12.55 9.79
CA SER A 79 21.06 13.03 10.87
C SER A 79 22.34 13.69 10.35
N ARG A 80 22.95 13.12 9.30
CA ARG A 80 24.13 13.68 8.62
C ARG A 80 23.81 14.94 7.82
N GLY A 81 22.61 15.00 7.22
CA GLY A 81 22.10 16.15 6.47
C GLY A 81 21.82 17.39 7.32
N ARG A 82 21.57 17.23 8.64
CA ARG A 82 21.41 18.35 9.59
C ARG A 82 22.67 19.22 9.79
N LYS A 83 23.80 18.91 9.14
CA LYS A 83 24.98 19.79 9.09
C LYS A 83 24.91 20.90 8.03
N SER A 84 23.84 21.00 7.25
CA SER A 84 23.61 22.18 6.42
C SER A 84 22.25 22.80 6.75
N PRO A 85 22.20 23.96 7.43
CA PRO A 85 20.99 24.74 7.46
C PRO A 85 20.79 25.29 6.05
N VAL A 86 19.84 24.75 5.31
CA VAL A 86 19.39 25.40 4.08
C VAL A 86 18.30 26.37 4.51
N SER A 87 18.60 27.64 4.28
CA SER A 87 17.80 28.86 4.46
C SER A 87 16.35 28.76 4.00
#